data_AF-A0A7C7KYX9-F1
#
_entry.id   AF-A0A7C7KYX9-F1
#
_cell.length_a   1.000
_cell.length_b   1.000
_cell.length_c   1.000
_cell.angle_alpha   90.00
_cell.angle_beta   90.00
_cell.angle_gamma   90.00
#
_symmetry.space_group_name_H-M   'P 1'
#
loop_
_entity.id
_entity.type
_entity.pdbx_description
1 polymer ?
#
loop_
_entity_poly.entity_id
_entity_poly.type
_entity_poly.pdbx_seq_one_letter_code
_entity_poly.pdbx_strand_id
1 'polypeptide(L)'
;MRRLRMALSIMAVLIVVMSTTVALTFAMWLFLPRETKQPLRLRIPYRATMRDVLNLLERDGWSHPRWLFRRVAHKLDIPRRLQAGEFVIEPPVSRWRLMQALRQQRPHLISVTIRS
;
A
#
# COMPACT_ATOMS: atom_id res chain seq x y z
N MET A 1 -17.08 -43.85 11.06
CA MET A 1 -15.79 -43.11 11.16
C MET A 1 -15.18 -42.66 9.82
N ARG A 2 -15.17 -43.46 8.74
CA ARG A 2 -14.59 -43.06 7.42
C ARG A 2 -15.20 -41.79 6.80
N ARG A 3 -16.52 -41.62 6.83
CA ARG A 3 -17.22 -40.45 6.26
C ARG A 3 -16.89 -39.14 6.99
N LEU A 4 -16.69 -39.20 8.31
CA LEU A 4 -16.32 -38.03 9.13
C LEU A 4 -14.90 -37.54 8.82
N ARG A 5 -13.95 -38.47 8.64
CA ARG A 5 -12.56 -38.13 8.26
C ARG A 5 -12.50 -37.51 6.86
N MET A 6 -13.25 -38.05 5.88
CA MET A 6 -13.35 -37.44 4.55
C MET A 6 -13.93 -36.03 4.59
N ALA A 7 -15.02 -35.81 5.34
CA ALA A 7 -15.63 -34.48 5.48
C ALA A 7 -14.64 -33.46 6.08
N LEU A 8 -13.88 -33.86 7.11
CA LEU A 8 -12.83 -33.03 7.71
C LEU A 8 -11.70 -32.69 6.73
N SER A 9 -11.23 -33.67 5.96
CA SER A 9 -10.21 -33.44 4.93
C SER A 9 -10.70 -32.49 3.84
N ILE A 10 -11.95 -32.64 3.38
CA ILE A 10 -12.55 -31.74 2.39
C ILE A 10 -12.65 -30.31 2.94
N MET A 11 -13.12 -30.13 4.19
CA MET A 11 -13.15 -28.80 4.80
C MET A 11 -11.76 -28.18 4.94
N ALA A 12 -10.77 -28.97 5.36
CA ALA A 12 -9.39 -28.48 5.46
C ALA A 12 -8.85 -28.03 4.09
N VAL A 13 -9.08 -28.82 3.05
CA VAL A 13 -8.68 -28.46 1.67
C VAL A 13 -9.38 -27.18 1.22
N LEU A 14 -10.68 -27.03 1.47
CA LEU A 14 -11.42 -25.81 1.13
C LEU A 14 -10.86 -24.58 1.85
N ILE A 15 -10.56 -24.69 3.15
CA ILE A 15 -9.96 -23.59 3.93
C ILE A 15 -8.60 -23.21 3.38
N VAL A 16 -7.75 -24.19 3.05
CA VAL A 16 -6.43 -23.94 2.47
C VAL A 16 -6.56 -23.24 1.12
N VAL A 17 -7.42 -23.75 0.23
CA VAL A 17 -7.64 -23.14 -1.08
C VAL A 17 -8.13 -21.70 -0.93
N MET A 18 -9.14 -21.45 -0.10
CA MET A 18 -9.64 -20.08 0.13
C MET A 18 -8.57 -19.16 0.70
N SER A 19 -7.80 -19.62 1.68
CA SER A 19 -6.73 -18.84 2.31
C SER A 19 -5.64 -18.49 1.29
N THR A 20 -5.24 -19.45 0.46
CA THR A 20 -4.25 -19.25 -0.60
C THR A 20 -4.76 -18.27 -1.65
N THR A 21 -6.02 -18.38 -2.09
CA THR A 21 -6.60 -17.43 -3.04
C THR A 21 -6.60 -16.01 -2.48
N VAL A 22 -7.05 -15.82 -1.23
CA VAL A 22 -7.06 -14.50 -0.57
C VAL A 22 -5.64 -13.94 -0.44
N ALA A 23 -4.67 -14.76 -0.03
CA ALA A 23 -3.28 -14.36 0.06
C ALA A 23 -2.71 -13.94 -1.30
N LEU A 24 -3.03 -14.69 -2.35
CA LEU A 24 -2.57 -14.42 -3.72
C LEU A 24 -3.18 -13.12 -4.26
N THR A 25 -4.49 -12.90 -4.06
CA THR A 25 -5.16 -11.65 -4.47
C THR A 25 -4.58 -10.45 -3.72
N PHE A 26 -4.29 -10.60 -2.43
CA PHE A 26 -3.65 -9.55 -1.63
C PHE A 26 -2.22 -9.26 -2.10
N ALA A 27 -1.43 -10.30 -2.38
CA ALA A 27 -0.08 -10.17 -2.90
C ALA A 27 -0.07 -9.50 -4.28
N MET A 28 -0.93 -9.93 -5.20
CA MET A 28 -1.11 -9.26 -6.49
C MET A 28 -1.49 -7.79 -6.29
N TRP A 29 -2.45 -7.49 -5.44
CA TRP A 29 -2.80 -6.09 -5.17
C TRP A 29 -1.58 -5.28 -4.67
N LEU A 30 -0.77 -5.80 -3.75
CA LEU A 30 0.32 -5.04 -3.15
C LEU A 30 1.54 -4.88 -4.09
N PHE A 31 1.88 -5.93 -4.82
CA PHE A 31 3.12 -6.02 -5.59
C PHE A 31 2.95 -5.80 -7.09
N LEU A 32 1.75 -6.00 -7.65
CA LEU A 32 1.52 -5.81 -9.08
C LEU A 32 1.74 -4.33 -9.43
N PRO A 33 2.73 -4.04 -10.29
CA PRO A 33 3.04 -2.67 -10.65
C PRO A 33 1.96 -2.11 -11.55
N ARG A 34 1.76 -0.80 -11.48
CA ARG A 34 0.94 -0.08 -12.45
C ARG A 34 1.68 -0.09 -13.79
N GLU A 35 0.95 -0.33 -14.88
CA GLU A 35 1.45 -0.16 -16.23
C GLU A 35 1.59 1.32 -16.56
N THR A 36 2.58 1.98 -15.96
CA THR A 36 2.94 3.34 -16.30
C THR A 36 4.46 3.42 -16.43
N LYS A 37 4.91 4.05 -17.52
CA LYS A 37 6.32 4.32 -17.78
C LYS A 37 6.78 5.63 -17.11
N GLN A 38 5.86 6.36 -16.48
CA GLN A 38 6.16 7.65 -15.86
C GLN A 38 6.36 7.47 -14.35
N PRO A 39 7.33 8.19 -13.75
CA PRO A 39 7.50 8.18 -12.30
C PRO A 39 6.28 8.78 -11.60
N LEU A 40 5.86 8.19 -10.49
CA LEU A 40 4.85 8.77 -9.63
C LEU A 40 5.51 9.85 -8.77
N ARG A 41 5.11 11.11 -8.98
CA ARG A 41 5.56 12.26 -8.20
C ARG A 41 4.45 12.65 -7.25
N LEU A 42 4.72 12.57 -5.95
CA LEU A 42 3.75 12.83 -4.90
C LEU A 42 4.26 13.92 -3.98
N ARG A 43 3.64 15.09 -4.06
CA ARG A 43 4.01 16.27 -3.25
C ARG A 43 3.24 16.25 -1.94
N ILE A 44 3.92 15.89 -0.86
CA ILE A 44 3.34 15.80 0.49
C ILE A 44 3.44 17.17 1.18
N PRO A 45 2.31 17.79 1.57
CA PRO A 45 2.33 19.04 2.31
C PRO A 45 2.81 18.85 3.76
N TYR A 46 3.18 19.95 4.41
CA TYR A 46 3.65 19.92 5.79
C TYR A 46 2.60 19.34 6.74
N ARG A 47 3.02 18.40 7.61
CA ARG A 47 2.17 17.66 8.56
C ARG A 47 1.03 16.84 7.92
N ALA A 48 1.13 16.51 6.63
CA ALA A 48 0.16 15.65 5.99
C ALA A 48 0.03 14.30 6.70
N THR A 49 -1.20 13.80 6.76
CA THR A 49 -1.50 12.45 7.26
C THR A 49 -1.58 11.46 6.10
N MET A 50 -1.59 10.17 6.43
CA MET A 50 -1.84 9.12 5.43
C MET A 50 -3.18 9.32 4.71
N ARG A 51 -4.20 9.89 5.38
CA ARG A 51 -5.50 10.20 4.74
C ARG A 51 -5.33 11.25 3.65
N ASP A 52 -4.51 12.27 3.89
CA ASP A 52 -4.27 13.33 2.91
C ASP A 52 -3.52 12.80 1.69
N VAL A 53 -2.54 11.92 1.91
CA VAL A 53 -1.83 11.22 0.83
C VAL A 53 -2.75 10.33 0.01
N LEU A 54 -3.67 9.60 0.65
CA LEU A 54 -4.67 8.81 -0.07
C LEU A 54 -5.61 9.68 -0.91
N ASN A 55 -5.99 10.86 -0.40
CA ASN A 55 -6.79 11.81 -1.18
C ASN A 55 -6.00 12.37 -2.39
N LEU A 56 -4.70 12.63 -2.23
CA LEU A 56 -3.83 13.07 -3.34
C LEU A 56 -3.73 11.97 -4.41
N LEU A 57 -3.49 10.72 -3.99
CA LEU A 57 -3.44 9.57 -4.90
C LEU A 57 -4.75 9.39 -5.67
N GLU A 58 -5.90 9.48 -5.00
CA GLU A 58 -7.20 9.37 -5.70
C GLU A 58 -7.41 10.48 -6.73
N ARG A 59 -6.96 11.72 -6.45
CA ARG A 59 -7.00 12.82 -7.43
C ARG A 59 -6.12 12.55 -8.65
N ASP A 60 -4.98 11.88 -8.46
CA ASP A 60 -4.07 11.48 -9.54
C ASP A 60 -4.52 10.17 -10.25
N GLY A 61 -5.79 9.76 -10.04
CA GLY A 61 -6.38 8.58 -10.66
C GLY A 61 -5.86 7.25 -10.09
N TRP A 62 -5.20 7.28 -8.92
CA TRP A 62 -4.77 6.09 -8.19
C TRP A 62 -5.94 5.57 -7.33
N SER A 63 -6.74 4.66 -7.89
CA SER A 63 -7.85 4.01 -7.17
C SER A 63 -7.38 2.91 -6.22
N HIS A 64 -7.77 3.02 -4.95
CA HIS A 64 -7.30 2.14 -3.87
C HIS A 64 -8.33 1.93 -2.76
N PRO A 65 -8.44 0.71 -2.21
CA PRO A 65 -9.20 0.49 -0.98
C PRO A 65 -8.50 1.16 0.21
N ARG A 66 -9.03 2.32 0.64
CA ARG A 66 -8.51 3.12 1.77
C ARG A 66 -8.31 2.31 3.06
N TRP A 67 -9.19 1.35 3.33
CA TRP A 67 -9.10 0.50 4.52
C TRP A 67 -7.89 -0.44 4.46
N LEU A 68 -7.57 -0.97 3.28
CA LEU A 68 -6.47 -1.89 3.06
C LEU A 68 -5.13 -1.14 3.18
N PHE A 69 -5.04 0.05 2.55
CA PHE A 69 -3.87 0.94 2.72
C PHE A 69 -3.63 1.30 4.18
N ARG A 70 -4.67 1.69 4.93
CA ARG A 70 -4.51 2.00 6.36
C ARG A 70 -4.00 0.81 7.18
N ARG A 71 -4.51 -0.40 6.92
CA ARG A 71 -4.01 -1.61 7.59
C ARG A 71 -2.55 -1.90 7.28
N VAL A 72 -2.15 -1.80 6.01
CA VAL A 72 -0.75 -2.03 5.63
C VAL A 72 0.16 -0.94 6.18
N ALA A 73 -0.26 0.32 6.16
CA ALA A 73 0.49 1.43 6.75
C ALA A 73 0.72 1.23 8.25
N HIS A 74 -0.30 0.78 8.97
CA HIS A 74 -0.19 0.43 10.39
C HIS A 74 0.76 -0.74 10.61
N LYS A 75 0.72 -1.79 9.78
CA LYS A 75 1.64 -2.94 9.89
C LYS A 75 3.09 -2.58 9.55
N LEU A 76 3.29 -1.61 8.66
CA LEU A 76 4.61 -1.14 8.25
C LEU A 76 5.18 -0.05 9.17
N ASP A 77 4.46 0.28 10.24
CA ASP A 77 4.81 1.33 11.19
C ASP A 77 5.09 2.67 10.50
N ILE A 78 4.27 3.00 9.48
CA ILE A 78 4.39 4.28 8.79
C ILE A 78 3.95 5.39 9.74
N PRO A 79 4.77 6.43 9.96
CA PRO A 79 4.44 7.50 10.88
C PRO A 79 3.11 8.17 10.55
N ARG A 80 2.33 8.48 11.59
CA ARG A 80 1.01 9.12 11.45
C ARG A 80 1.07 10.48 10.74
N ARG A 81 2.21 11.18 10.87
CA ARG A 81 2.54 12.40 10.15
C ARG A 81 3.72 12.11 9.22
N LEU A 82 3.53 12.39 7.94
CA LEU A 82 4.53 12.17 6.92
C LEU A 82 5.44 13.40 6.80
N GLN A 83 6.69 13.16 6.40
CA GLN A 83 7.61 14.25 6.14
C GLN A 83 7.14 15.03 4.90
N ALA A 84 7.26 16.36 4.99
CA ALA A 84 6.92 17.24 3.90
C ALA A 84 7.97 17.15 2.79
N GLY A 85 7.53 17.08 1.54
CA GLY A 85 8.45 17.04 0.41
C GLY A 85 7.85 16.38 -0.82
N GLU A 86 8.65 16.31 -1.88
CA GLU A 86 8.31 15.57 -3.09
C GLU A 86 8.87 14.16 -3.02
N PHE A 87 8.00 13.18 -3.11
CA PHE A 87 8.36 11.78 -3.21
C PHE A 87 8.30 11.36 -4.67
N VAL A 88 9.41 10.89 -5.21
CA VAL A 88 9.49 10.41 -6.59
C VAL A 88 9.67 8.90 -6.54
N ILE A 89 8.74 8.16 -7.14
CA ILE A 89 8.79 6.71 -7.22
C ILE A 89 8.98 6.33 -8.69
N GLU A 90 10.16 5.81 -8.99
CA GLU A 90 10.49 5.39 -10.35
C GLU A 90 9.69 4.14 -10.77
N PRO A 91 9.39 4.00 -12.07
CA PRO A 91 8.81 2.78 -12.60
C PRO A 91 9.72 1.56 -12.35
N PRO A 92 9.16 0.36 -12.16
CA PRO A 92 7.72 0.07 -12.03
C PRO A 92 7.15 0.57 -10.70
N VAL A 93 6.04 1.33 -10.77
CA VAL A 93 5.39 1.91 -9.60
C VAL A 93 4.39 0.90 -9.02
N SER A 94 4.70 0.34 -7.85
CA SER A 94 3.79 -0.55 -7.10
C SER A 94 3.36 0.09 -5.78
N ARG A 95 2.25 -0.42 -5.22
CA ARG A 95 1.75 0.04 -3.91
C ARG A 95 2.76 -0.26 -2.82
N TRP A 96 3.41 -1.43 -2.88
CA TRP A 96 4.51 -1.76 -1.98
C TRP A 96 5.63 -0.72 -2.02
N ARG A 97 6.11 -0.33 -3.21
CA ARG A 97 7.17 0.67 -3.36
C ARG A 97 6.75 2.05 -2.84
N LEU A 98 5.53 2.48 -3.14
CA LEU A 98 4.97 3.70 -2.54
C LEU A 98 4.99 3.63 -1.02
N MET A 99 4.49 2.53 -0.42
CA MET A 99 4.43 2.40 1.03
C MET A 99 5.82 2.32 1.66
N GLN A 100 6.79 1.68 1.00
CA GLN A 100 8.18 1.71 1.43
C GLN A 100 8.79 3.12 1.36
N ALA A 101 8.54 3.87 0.29
CA ALA A 101 9.01 5.26 0.16
C ALA A 101 8.43 6.15 1.29
N LEU A 102 7.14 5.99 1.60
CA LEU A 102 6.50 6.70 2.71
C LEU A 102 7.04 6.27 4.08
N ARG A 103 7.35 4.97 4.26
CA ARG A 103 7.97 4.45 5.49
C ARG A 103 9.36 5.01 5.71
N GLN A 104 10.17 5.08 4.65
CA GLN A 104 11.56 5.54 4.74
C GLN A 104 11.67 7.03 5.07
N GLN A 105 10.61 7.82 4.84
CA GLN A 105 10.61 9.27 5.02
C GLN A 105 11.84 9.92 4.36
N ARG A 106 12.08 9.57 3.09
CA ARG A 106 13.16 10.16 2.28
C ARG A 106 12.57 10.80 1.04
N PRO A 107 12.01 12.02 1.18
CA PRO A 107 11.58 12.78 0.01
C PRO A 107 12.79 13.09 -0.87
N HIS A 108 12.57 13.09 -2.19
CA HIS A 108 13.57 13.51 -3.18
C HIS A 108 13.90 15.00 -3.05
N LEU A 109 12.89 15.81 -2.72
CA LEU A 109 13.03 17.23 -2.40
C LEU A 109 12.33 17.52 -1.07
N ILE A 110 13.07 18.05 -0.10
CA ILE A 110 12.49 18.46 1.20
C ILE A 110 11.84 19.83 1.03
N SER A 111 10.56 19.96 1.36
CA SER A 111 9.89 21.25 1.40
C SER A 111 10.11 21.91 2.77
N VAL A 112 11.11 22.79 2.86
CA VAL A 112 11.29 23.64 4.03
C VAL A 112 10.45 24.91 3.81
N THR A 113 9.32 25.02 4.50
CA THR A 113 8.61 26.30 4.59
C THR A 113 9.36 27.16 5.60
N ILE A 114 10.18 28.09 5.11
CA ILE A 114 10.79 29.13 5.94
C ILE A 114 9.66 30.06 6.37
N ARG A 115 9.28 30.02 7.65
CA ARG A 115 8.52 31.10 8.28
C ARG A 115 9.54 32.13 8.77
N SER A 116 9.64 33.26 8.07
CA SER A 116 10.19 34.50 8.60
C SER A 116 9.24 35.10 9.62
#